data_AF-A0A4T0UNK8-F1
#
_entry.id   AF-A0A4T0UNK8-F1
#
_cell.length_a   1.000
_cell.length_b   1.000
_cell.length_c   1.000
_cell.angle_alpha   90.00
_cell.angle_beta   90.00
_cell.angle_gamma   90.00
#
_symmetry.space_group_name_H-M   'P 1'
#
loop_
_entity.id
_entity.type
_entity.pdbx_description
1 polymer ?
#
loop_
_entity_poly.entity_id
_entity_poly.type
_entity_poly.pdbx_seq_one_letter_code
_entity_poly.pdbx_strand_id
1 'polypeptide(L)'
;MLRLDQTTLLLDALRPPQGMEIDAAVGTTFTLDLTALLTIPVAASFGTIAEGPEPADLLETIRRYSERTVLFCQAGAISVPSHYRTAHTLIEDTVVEVKKPDGGIFHPKVWIVRFSGAETAPLHRVLVMSRNLTFDKAWDVIVRLDEDTEEGVAMDSVGIVEFLNSLPTSAARDLSDRQRDLVTSLSTSLARARLVVPQPFTSGRFVPLIKGSRQTPFCKQYDASLAVSPFLTGDAVTSFFKPNAKRKVIVSRPAALNAQASLLRGLREVYRIKDSLLDAQEDLEAFDSMSEGSDSETTAGLAIGGPSMRGLHAKFYVQDHGKSATAWLGSANLTGGAFGANVDILVELSGPKEYVGVDRVINKRGRKDDLSWIVEPHPLPENDDPESDPEEGISPIELNAYDIASKLFTITYSLGDERDGGPWAAELVVGKVEELSDAVVFARPLSLLAARSVEISSGRAQWNGLLEEEITPFVVVTLKADGSTRNVLVRADIAGDPPSRRRSVIAQAIKSPEDFLRYLAALLGFTGASGRRDGSGEAGAFGGWIADIHVDRVLEDLLTTASRNPTKLESLDQTLATLKQDERFGEVVPSEFSELWDAVYEARKDAIG
;
A
#
# COMPACT_ATOMS: atom_id res chain seq x y z
N MET A 1 -18.06 8.28 17.89
CA MET A 1 -17.85 7.62 16.59
C MET A 1 -16.58 8.10 15.91
N LEU A 2 -16.43 9.39 15.60
CA LEU A 2 -15.21 9.97 15.02
C LEU A 2 -14.84 11.22 15.82
N ARG A 3 -14.14 11.05 16.94
CA ARG A 3 -13.63 12.20 17.70
C ARG A 3 -12.29 12.61 17.11
N LEU A 4 -12.04 13.91 17.04
CA LEU A 4 -10.80 14.45 16.45
C LEU A 4 -9.54 14.13 17.28
N ASP A 5 -9.69 13.68 18.53
CA ASP A 5 -8.61 13.22 19.41
C ASP A 5 -8.21 11.75 19.18
N GLN A 6 -8.90 11.04 18.28
CA GLN A 6 -8.63 9.64 17.95
C GLN A 6 -7.92 9.56 16.60
N THR A 7 -6.60 9.78 16.60
CA THR A 7 -5.75 9.67 15.40
C THR A 7 -4.84 8.44 15.48
N THR A 8 -4.50 7.88 14.32
CA THR A 8 -3.54 6.78 14.23
C THR A 8 -2.80 6.89 12.91
N LEU A 9 -1.50 6.61 12.92
CA LEU A 9 -0.72 6.47 11.70
C LEU A 9 -0.94 5.06 11.12
N LEU A 10 -0.93 4.93 9.79
CA LEU A 10 -1.03 3.63 9.14
C LEU A 10 0.04 2.65 9.66
N LEU A 11 1.26 3.15 9.85
CA LEU A 11 2.39 2.39 10.36
C LEU A 11 2.11 1.83 11.77
N ASP A 12 1.51 2.62 12.66
CA ASP A 12 1.10 2.15 13.99
C ASP A 12 -0.07 1.16 13.90
N ALA A 13 -0.99 1.36 12.95
CA ALA A 13 -2.13 0.46 12.74
C ALA A 13 -1.70 -0.91 12.19
N LEU A 14 -0.57 -1.00 11.47
CA LEU A 14 0.02 -2.24 10.97
C LEU A 14 0.96 -2.92 11.98
N ARG A 15 1.34 -2.24 13.06
CA ARG A 15 2.24 -2.80 14.07
C ARG A 15 1.66 -4.10 14.67
N PRO A 16 2.43 -5.19 14.72
CA PRO A 16 2.00 -6.43 15.37
C PRO A 16 1.65 -6.24 16.85
N PRO A 17 0.71 -7.03 17.40
CA PRO A 17 0.54 -7.15 18.84
C PRO A 17 1.85 -7.58 19.53
N GLN A 18 1.95 -7.32 20.84
CA GLN A 18 3.15 -7.65 21.61
C GLN A 18 3.48 -9.16 21.51
N GLY A 19 4.72 -9.49 21.15
CA GLY A 19 5.19 -10.87 21.05
C GLY A 19 4.74 -11.62 19.78
N MET A 20 4.14 -10.92 18.80
CA MET A 20 3.73 -11.50 17.53
C MET A 20 4.44 -10.85 16.35
N GLU A 21 4.48 -11.55 15.22
CA GLU A 21 4.98 -11.06 13.93
C GLU A 21 3.88 -11.10 12.87
N ILE A 22 4.05 -10.39 11.75
CA ILE A 22 3.21 -10.59 10.57
C ILE A 22 3.52 -11.97 9.98
N ASP A 23 2.50 -12.81 9.88
CA ASP A 23 2.56 -14.13 9.24
C ASP A 23 2.15 -14.06 7.77
N ALA A 24 1.05 -13.35 7.49
CA ALA A 24 0.53 -13.13 6.16
C ALA A 24 -0.20 -11.79 6.09
N ALA A 25 0.00 -11.03 5.03
CA ALA A 25 -0.67 -9.77 4.77
C ALA A 25 -1.15 -9.69 3.32
N VAL A 26 -2.40 -9.28 3.13
CA VAL A 26 -2.93 -8.87 1.83
C VAL A 26 -3.35 -7.41 1.92
N GLY A 27 -2.73 -6.58 1.09
CA GLY A 27 -3.06 -5.16 0.95
C GLY A 27 -3.78 -4.89 -0.36
N THR A 28 -4.58 -3.83 -0.40
CA THR A 28 -5.08 -3.23 -1.65
C THR A 28 -4.88 -1.72 -1.63
N THR A 29 -4.64 -1.12 -2.80
CA THR A 29 -4.62 0.33 -2.99
C THR A 29 -5.06 0.68 -4.42
N PHE A 30 -5.46 1.93 -4.69
CA PHE A 30 -5.64 2.37 -6.08
C PHE A 30 -4.29 2.75 -6.66
N THR A 31 -3.71 3.86 -6.18
CA THR A 31 -2.35 4.28 -6.54
C THR A 31 -1.32 3.65 -5.61
N LEU A 32 -0.16 3.31 -6.16
CA LEU A 32 0.96 2.75 -5.41
C LEU A 32 2.23 3.58 -5.64
N ASP A 33 2.86 4.00 -4.55
CA ASP A 33 4.25 4.44 -4.54
C ASP A 33 5.13 3.31 -4.00
N LEU A 34 6.13 2.87 -4.78
CA LEU A 34 7.02 1.77 -4.38
C LEU A 34 7.88 2.11 -3.16
N THR A 35 8.23 3.38 -2.98
CA THR A 35 8.96 3.87 -1.79
C THR A 35 8.06 3.82 -0.57
N ALA A 36 6.79 4.24 -0.70
CA ALA A 36 5.81 4.12 0.38
C ALA A 36 5.59 2.65 0.79
N LEU A 37 5.60 1.71 -0.16
CA LEU A 37 5.54 0.27 0.15
C LEU A 37 6.72 -0.20 1.00
N LEU A 38 7.93 0.31 0.74
CA LEU A 38 9.12 -0.02 1.55
C LEU A 38 9.01 0.45 3.00
N THR A 39 8.21 1.48 3.30
CA THR A 39 8.03 1.97 4.68
C THR A 39 7.31 0.98 5.60
N ILE A 40 6.50 0.08 5.03
CA ILE A 40 5.69 -0.88 5.80
C ILE A 40 6.59 -1.91 6.53
N PRO A 41 7.49 -2.63 5.84
CA PRO A 41 8.49 -3.48 6.49
C PRO A 41 9.29 -2.78 7.57
N VAL A 42 9.71 -1.54 7.31
CA VAL A 42 10.57 -0.74 8.20
C VAL A 42 9.86 -0.36 9.50
N ALA A 43 8.62 0.10 9.42
CA ALA A 43 7.84 0.45 10.59
C ALA A 43 7.54 -0.76 11.48
N ALA A 44 7.39 -1.92 10.86
CA ALA A 44 7.19 -3.18 11.57
C ALA A 44 8.48 -3.70 12.23
N SER A 45 9.66 -3.13 11.90
CA SER A 45 10.97 -3.52 12.43
C SER A 45 11.71 -2.43 13.24
N PHE A 46 11.08 -1.28 13.50
CA PHE A 46 11.66 -0.11 14.20
C PHE A 46 12.85 0.59 13.49
N GLY A 47 13.01 0.43 12.17
CA GLY A 47 14.07 1.12 11.41
C GLY A 47 13.65 2.49 10.86
N THR A 48 14.58 3.26 10.30
CA THR A 48 14.31 4.41 9.43
C THR A 48 14.91 4.14 8.04
N ILE A 49 14.22 4.58 6.98
CA ILE A 49 14.79 4.58 5.61
C ILE A 49 15.57 5.90 5.47
N ALA A 50 16.88 5.82 5.29
CA ALA A 50 17.73 6.98 4.99
C ALA A 50 17.93 7.14 3.47
N GLU A 51 18.36 8.33 3.04
CA GLU A 51 18.81 8.54 1.66
C GLU A 51 20.20 7.91 1.46
N GLY A 52 20.29 6.87 0.62
CA GLY A 52 21.53 6.15 0.32
C GLY A 52 21.31 4.65 0.03
N PRO A 53 22.38 3.88 -0.21
CA PRO A 53 22.30 2.43 -0.33
C PRO A 53 21.76 1.81 0.96
N GLU A 54 20.75 0.95 0.85
CA GLU A 54 20.13 0.33 2.02
C GLU A 54 21.10 -0.66 2.71
N PRO A 55 21.25 -0.62 4.04
CA PRO A 55 22.09 -1.57 4.77
C PRO A 55 21.48 -2.98 4.75
N ALA A 56 22.31 -4.00 4.98
CA ALA A 56 21.94 -5.39 4.80
C ALA A 56 20.80 -5.88 5.75
N ASP A 57 20.73 -5.33 6.95
CA ASP A 57 19.67 -5.59 7.94
C ASP A 57 18.30 -5.04 7.49
N LEU A 58 18.30 -3.87 6.88
CA LEU A 58 17.10 -3.28 6.28
C LEU A 58 16.63 -4.11 5.08
N LEU A 59 17.54 -4.49 4.18
CA LEU A 59 17.22 -5.33 3.01
C LEU A 59 16.66 -6.69 3.43
N GLU A 60 17.26 -7.35 4.43
CA GLU A 60 16.74 -8.63 4.96
C GLU A 60 15.37 -8.47 5.63
N THR A 61 15.13 -7.34 6.30
CA THR A 61 13.80 -7.02 6.82
C THR A 61 12.80 -6.88 5.69
N ILE A 62 13.10 -6.07 4.67
CA ILE A 62 12.24 -5.90 3.49
C ILE A 62 11.92 -7.26 2.85
N ARG A 63 12.94 -8.11 2.61
CA ARG A 63 12.77 -9.44 2.03
C ARG A 63 11.76 -10.29 2.80
N ARG A 64 11.90 -10.40 4.12
CA ARG A 64 11.01 -11.20 4.97
C ARG A 64 9.56 -10.73 4.94
N TYR A 65 9.34 -9.41 4.96
CA TYR A 65 8.00 -8.85 4.87
C TYR A 65 7.40 -9.04 3.47
N SER A 66 8.20 -8.88 2.41
CA SER A 66 7.77 -9.16 1.01
C SER A 66 7.36 -10.60 0.79
N GLU A 67 8.05 -11.56 1.43
CA GLU A 67 7.71 -12.97 1.36
C GLU A 67 6.36 -13.31 2.00
N ARG A 68 5.88 -12.45 2.88
CA ARG A 68 4.61 -12.58 3.63
C ARG A 68 3.55 -11.58 3.21
N THR A 69 3.76 -10.82 2.15
CA THR A 69 2.85 -9.76 1.72
C THR A 69 2.48 -9.91 0.25
N VAL A 70 1.20 -9.69 -0.06
CA VAL A 70 0.71 -9.49 -1.43
C VAL A 70 -0.09 -8.19 -1.46
N LEU A 71 0.35 -7.23 -2.26
CA LEU A 71 -0.30 -5.94 -2.44
C LEU A 71 -0.95 -5.88 -3.83
N PHE A 72 -2.26 -5.71 -3.85
CA PHE A 72 -3.02 -5.50 -5.07
C PHE A 72 -3.17 -4.00 -5.37
N CYS A 73 -2.85 -3.57 -6.58
CA CYS A 73 -3.06 -2.19 -7.01
C CYS A 73 -3.72 -2.12 -8.40
N GLN A 74 -4.31 -0.98 -8.77
CA GLN A 74 -4.83 -0.81 -10.12
C GLN A 74 -3.67 -0.87 -11.13
N ALA A 75 -3.86 -1.63 -12.21
CA ALA A 75 -2.90 -1.69 -13.31
C ALA A 75 -2.70 -0.29 -13.91
N GLY A 76 -1.44 0.14 -14.02
CA GLY A 76 -1.08 1.46 -14.53
C GLY A 76 -1.25 2.61 -13.52
N ALA A 77 -1.54 2.31 -12.25
CA ALA A 77 -1.60 3.28 -11.17
C ALA A 77 -0.38 3.22 -10.22
N ILE A 78 0.70 2.58 -10.65
CA ILE A 78 1.99 2.61 -9.93
C ILE A 78 2.77 3.84 -10.38
N SER A 79 3.16 4.68 -9.43
CA SER A 79 4.01 5.85 -9.66
C SER A 79 5.39 5.41 -10.14
N VAL A 80 5.91 6.05 -11.19
CA VAL A 80 7.27 5.79 -11.68
C VAL A 80 8.26 6.44 -10.70
N PRO A 81 9.09 5.67 -9.97
CA PRO A 81 10.09 6.25 -9.09
C PRO A 81 11.17 6.96 -9.91
N SER A 82 11.80 7.98 -9.34
CA SER A 82 12.91 8.71 -9.99
C SER A 82 14.12 7.80 -10.25
N HIS A 83 14.35 6.82 -9.37
CA HIS A 83 15.45 5.86 -9.47
C HIS A 83 14.98 4.45 -9.09
N TYR A 84 15.52 3.44 -9.77
CA TYR A 84 15.37 2.05 -9.36
C TYR A 84 16.42 1.73 -8.28
N ARG A 85 15.97 1.56 -7.03
CA ARG A 85 16.83 1.21 -5.90
C ARG A 85 16.92 -0.30 -5.73
N THR A 86 17.98 -0.75 -5.08
CA THR A 86 18.23 -2.17 -4.76
C THR A 86 17.09 -2.79 -3.95
N ALA A 87 16.51 -2.04 -3.01
CA ALA A 87 15.33 -2.46 -2.26
C ALA A 87 14.10 -2.79 -3.14
N HIS A 88 13.96 -2.17 -4.31
CA HIS A 88 12.85 -2.46 -5.22
C HIS A 88 12.90 -3.90 -5.73
N THR A 89 14.09 -4.47 -5.93
CA THR A 89 14.28 -5.86 -6.34
C THR A 89 13.62 -6.85 -5.37
N LEU A 90 13.57 -6.51 -4.08
CA LEU A 90 13.01 -7.36 -3.02
C LEU A 90 11.49 -7.26 -2.88
N ILE A 91 10.84 -6.23 -3.45
CA ILE A 91 9.39 -6.03 -3.41
C ILE A 91 8.70 -6.33 -4.74
N GLU A 92 9.44 -6.67 -5.79
CA GLU A 92 8.89 -7.01 -7.11
C GLU A 92 7.74 -8.02 -6.98
N ASP A 93 7.98 -9.11 -6.25
CA ASP A 93 7.02 -10.19 -6.04
C ASP A 93 5.89 -9.85 -5.06
N THR A 94 5.95 -8.70 -4.39
CA THR A 94 4.89 -8.23 -3.49
C THR A 94 3.74 -7.62 -4.29
N VAL A 95 4.01 -7.01 -5.44
CA VAL A 95 3.02 -6.23 -6.21
C VAL A 95 2.25 -7.10 -7.21
N VAL A 96 0.92 -6.99 -7.19
CA VAL A 96 0.00 -7.61 -8.15
C VAL A 96 -0.92 -6.53 -8.71
N GLU A 97 -0.79 -6.24 -9.99
CA GLU A 97 -1.70 -5.31 -10.66
C GLU A 97 -3.05 -5.97 -10.94
N VAL A 98 -4.13 -5.24 -10.73
CA VAL A 98 -5.52 -5.62 -10.97
C VAL A 98 -6.00 -4.91 -12.23
N LYS A 99 -6.62 -5.66 -13.14
CA LYS A 99 -7.17 -5.11 -14.38
C LYS A 99 -8.20 -4.04 -14.05
N LYS A 100 -8.22 -2.99 -14.87
CA LYS A 100 -9.29 -1.99 -14.84
C LYS A 100 -10.65 -2.69 -15.01
N PRO A 101 -11.60 -2.51 -14.07
CA PRO A 101 -12.95 -3.02 -14.22
C PRO A 101 -13.70 -2.37 -15.39
N ASP A 102 -14.66 -3.08 -15.98
CA ASP A 102 -15.52 -2.55 -17.05
C ASP A 102 -16.25 -1.28 -16.57
N GLY A 103 -15.96 -0.13 -17.18
CA GLY A 103 -16.61 1.14 -16.86
C GLY A 103 -16.27 1.73 -15.49
N GLY A 104 -15.23 1.24 -14.81
CA GLY A 104 -14.81 1.73 -13.50
C GLY A 104 -13.33 1.51 -13.21
N ILE A 105 -12.94 1.67 -11.95
CA ILE A 105 -11.56 1.50 -11.46
C ILE A 105 -11.49 0.55 -10.26
N PHE A 106 -10.32 -0.04 -10.00
CA PHE A 106 -10.03 -0.75 -8.76
C PHE A 106 -9.64 0.24 -7.66
N HIS A 107 -10.57 0.53 -6.75
CA HIS A 107 -10.43 1.58 -5.75
C HIS A 107 -10.36 1.17 -4.27
N PRO A 108 -10.27 -0.11 -3.85
CA PRO A 108 -10.26 -0.44 -2.42
C PRO A 108 -8.91 -0.09 -1.76
N LYS A 109 -8.93 0.42 -0.53
CA LYS A 109 -7.73 0.55 0.32
C LYS A 109 -7.88 -0.23 1.62
N VAL A 110 -7.39 -1.46 1.62
CA VAL A 110 -7.61 -2.43 2.70
C VAL A 110 -6.30 -3.10 3.06
N TRP A 111 -6.09 -3.39 4.34
CA TRP A 111 -5.09 -4.34 4.80
C TRP A 111 -5.77 -5.45 5.59
N ILE A 112 -5.50 -6.70 5.22
CA ILE A 112 -5.90 -7.90 5.95
C ILE A 112 -4.61 -8.55 6.42
N VAL A 113 -4.43 -8.64 7.73
CA VAL A 113 -3.17 -9.11 8.33
C VAL A 113 -3.48 -10.24 9.29
N ARG A 114 -2.71 -11.33 9.19
CA ARG A 114 -2.64 -12.39 10.19
C ARG A 114 -1.32 -12.27 10.93
N PHE A 115 -1.39 -12.28 12.25
CA PHE A 115 -0.24 -12.29 13.14
C PHE A 115 -0.05 -13.68 13.75
N SER A 116 1.18 -14.08 13.97
CA SER A 116 1.54 -15.32 14.67
C SER A 116 2.55 -15.05 15.79
N GLY A 117 2.47 -15.83 16.86
CA GLY A 117 3.41 -15.80 17.99
C GLY A 117 3.75 -17.22 18.44
N ALA A 118 4.85 -17.40 19.17
CA ALA A 118 5.36 -18.73 19.53
C ALA A 118 4.41 -19.56 20.42
N GLU A 119 3.57 -18.91 21.22
CA GLU A 119 2.67 -19.55 22.19
C GLU A 119 1.22 -19.02 22.10
N THR A 120 0.88 -18.28 21.04
CA THR A 120 -0.43 -17.65 20.88
C THR A 120 -1.11 -18.13 19.60
N ALA A 121 -2.44 -18.28 19.66
CA ALA A 121 -3.23 -18.54 18.47
C ALA A 121 -3.09 -17.37 17.47
N PRO A 122 -3.14 -17.63 16.16
CA PRO A 122 -3.09 -16.56 15.17
C PRO A 122 -4.23 -15.56 15.38
N LEU A 123 -3.91 -14.28 15.28
CA LEU A 123 -4.88 -13.18 15.36
C LEU A 123 -4.96 -12.44 14.04
N HIS A 124 -6.15 -11.97 13.69
CA HIS A 124 -6.37 -11.19 12.48
C HIS A 124 -6.61 -9.72 12.79
N ARG A 125 -6.21 -8.85 11.86
CA ARG A 125 -6.60 -7.45 11.81
C ARG A 125 -7.03 -7.09 10.40
N VAL A 126 -8.12 -6.33 10.32
CA VAL A 126 -8.55 -5.71 9.07
C VAL A 126 -8.54 -4.19 9.22
N LEU A 127 -7.85 -3.52 8.31
CA LEU A 127 -7.86 -2.07 8.16
C LEU A 127 -8.62 -1.72 6.89
N VAL A 128 -9.59 -0.80 6.97
CA VAL A 128 -10.26 -0.23 5.80
C VAL A 128 -10.05 1.28 5.83
N MET A 129 -9.50 1.82 4.76
CA MET A 129 -8.98 3.19 4.70
C MET A 129 -9.64 4.00 3.57
N SER A 130 -9.67 5.32 3.73
CA SER A 130 -10.11 6.22 2.66
C SER A 130 -8.96 6.78 1.79
N ARG A 131 -7.70 6.66 2.25
CA ARG A 131 -6.48 7.14 1.57
C ARG A 131 -5.66 5.98 0.98
N ASN A 132 -5.01 6.25 -0.15
CA ASN A 132 -4.02 5.35 -0.78
C ASN A 132 -2.73 5.28 0.03
N LEU A 133 -1.87 4.32 -0.30
CA LEU A 133 -0.52 4.22 0.23
C LEU A 133 0.40 5.26 -0.45
N THR A 134 0.32 6.51 0.00
CA THR A 134 1.10 7.65 -0.49
C THR A 134 1.53 8.53 0.69
N PHE A 135 2.44 9.49 0.46
CA PHE A 135 2.88 10.46 1.47
C PHE A 135 1.91 11.65 1.66
N ASP A 136 0.68 11.52 1.17
CA ASP A 136 -0.37 12.54 1.25
C ASP A 136 -0.81 12.80 2.71
N LYS A 137 -0.94 14.08 3.07
CA LYS A 137 -1.31 14.56 4.42
C LYS A 137 -2.80 14.95 4.54
N ALA A 138 -3.62 14.74 3.51
CA ALA A 138 -5.04 15.10 3.48
C ALA A 138 -5.90 14.35 4.51
N TRP A 139 -6.84 15.02 5.16
CA TRP A 139 -7.73 14.44 6.17
C TRP A 139 -8.43 13.16 5.68
N ASP A 140 -8.23 12.04 6.36
CA ASP A 140 -8.75 10.72 5.98
C ASP A 140 -9.40 10.00 7.17
N VAL A 141 -9.89 8.79 6.91
CA VAL A 141 -10.45 7.91 7.94
C VAL A 141 -9.90 6.50 7.75
N ILE A 142 -9.62 5.85 8.87
CA ILE A 142 -9.25 4.45 8.97
C ILE A 142 -10.19 3.75 9.96
N VAL A 143 -10.67 2.57 9.56
CA VAL A 143 -11.36 1.63 10.44
C VAL A 143 -10.40 0.50 10.72
N ARG A 144 -10.06 0.29 12.00
CA ARG A 144 -9.25 -0.84 12.47
C ARG A 144 -10.16 -1.83 13.21
N LEU A 145 -10.16 -3.07 12.76
CA LEU A 145 -10.91 -4.18 13.35
C LEU A 145 -9.90 -5.25 13.75
N ASP A 146 -9.74 -5.45 15.05
CA ASP A 146 -8.92 -6.52 15.61
C ASP A 146 -9.79 -7.74 15.90
N GLU A 147 -9.20 -8.92 15.76
CA GLU A 147 -9.76 -10.15 16.29
C GLU A 147 -9.62 -10.18 17.80
N ASP A 148 -10.71 -10.54 18.47
CA ASP A 148 -10.74 -10.89 19.88
C ASP A 148 -11.59 -12.16 20.00
N THR A 149 -11.05 -13.19 20.63
CA THR A 149 -11.74 -14.48 20.76
C THR A 149 -12.63 -14.55 22.00
N GLU A 150 -12.48 -13.62 22.94
CA GLU A 150 -13.12 -13.67 24.26
C GLU A 150 -14.29 -12.67 24.35
N GLU A 151 -14.12 -11.44 23.86
CA GLU A 151 -15.04 -10.33 24.15
C GLU A 151 -15.60 -9.60 22.90
N GLY A 152 -16.73 -8.90 23.06
CA GLY A 152 -17.30 -8.01 22.02
C GLY A 152 -18.41 -8.62 21.15
N VAL A 153 -18.89 -7.88 20.17
CA VAL A 153 -19.81 -8.40 19.13
C VAL A 153 -19.00 -8.70 17.89
N ALA A 154 -19.21 -9.86 17.26
CA ALA A 154 -18.49 -10.22 16.05
C ALA A 154 -19.03 -9.46 14.83
N MET A 155 -18.13 -8.97 13.98
CA MET A 155 -18.43 -8.47 12.64
C MET A 155 -18.87 -9.64 11.73
N ASP A 156 -19.80 -9.38 10.81
CA ASP A 156 -20.07 -10.30 9.70
C ASP A 156 -18.93 -10.20 8.66
N SER A 157 -18.10 -11.25 8.60
CA SER A 157 -16.91 -11.35 7.76
C SER A 157 -17.16 -11.89 6.35
N VAL A 158 -18.40 -12.27 6.00
CA VAL A 158 -18.70 -12.87 4.68
C VAL A 158 -18.25 -11.95 3.54
N GLY A 159 -18.57 -10.65 3.64
CA GLY A 159 -18.26 -9.68 2.59
C GLY A 159 -16.75 -9.43 2.38
N ILE A 160 -15.93 -9.49 3.44
CA ILE A 160 -14.48 -9.30 3.31
C ILE A 160 -13.80 -10.55 2.73
N VAL A 161 -14.30 -11.74 3.09
CA VAL A 161 -13.83 -13.01 2.51
C VAL A 161 -14.18 -13.08 1.02
N GLU A 162 -15.41 -12.68 0.66
CA GLU A 162 -15.83 -12.61 -0.74
C GLU A 162 -14.95 -11.64 -1.55
N PHE A 163 -14.70 -10.45 -1.02
CA PHE A 163 -13.79 -9.48 -1.62
C PHE A 163 -12.38 -10.06 -1.81
N LEU A 164 -11.79 -10.64 -0.78
CA LEU A 164 -10.45 -11.23 -0.83
C LEU A 164 -10.34 -12.34 -1.89
N ASN A 165 -11.36 -13.21 -1.98
CA ASN A 165 -11.43 -14.27 -2.98
C ASN A 165 -11.60 -13.76 -4.41
N SER A 166 -12.11 -12.53 -4.60
CA SER A 166 -12.25 -11.93 -5.94
C SER A 166 -10.94 -11.40 -6.53
N LEU A 167 -9.96 -11.07 -5.69
CA LEU A 167 -8.71 -10.40 -6.11
C LEU A 167 -7.87 -11.22 -7.10
N PRO A 168 -7.58 -12.52 -6.87
CA PRO A 168 -6.76 -13.31 -7.79
C PRO A 168 -7.34 -13.37 -9.21
N THR A 169 -8.66 -13.47 -9.33
CA THR A 169 -9.33 -13.56 -10.63
C THR A 169 -9.34 -12.25 -11.42
N SER A 170 -9.11 -11.13 -10.73
CA SER A 170 -9.08 -9.79 -11.31
C SER A 170 -7.67 -9.33 -11.69
N ALA A 171 -6.63 -10.12 -11.37
CA ALA A 171 -5.24 -9.77 -11.62
C ALA A 171 -4.91 -9.65 -13.12
N ALA A 172 -4.01 -8.72 -13.46
CA ALA A 172 -3.49 -8.49 -14.80
C ALA A 172 -2.65 -9.69 -15.31
N ARG A 173 -1.96 -10.35 -14.38
CA ARG A 173 -1.11 -11.52 -14.59
C ARG A 173 -1.50 -12.65 -13.63
N ASP A 174 -1.08 -13.87 -13.93
CA ASP A 174 -1.29 -14.99 -13.03
C ASP A 174 -0.48 -14.81 -11.74
N LEU A 175 -1.10 -15.13 -10.61
CA LEU A 175 -0.39 -15.17 -9.33
C LEU A 175 0.59 -16.34 -9.32
N SER A 176 1.77 -16.12 -8.74
CA SER A 176 2.67 -17.23 -8.41
C SER A 176 2.02 -18.14 -7.36
N ASP A 177 2.48 -19.39 -7.27
CA ASP A 177 1.92 -20.35 -6.30
C ASP A 177 2.02 -19.81 -4.86
N ARG A 178 3.15 -19.18 -4.49
CA ARG A 178 3.32 -18.48 -3.21
C ARG A 178 2.23 -17.42 -2.98
N GLN A 179 1.98 -16.55 -3.96
CA GLN A 179 0.97 -15.49 -3.84
C GLN A 179 -0.44 -16.09 -3.68
N ARG A 180 -0.76 -17.12 -4.47
CA ARG A 180 -2.05 -17.81 -4.42
C ARG A 180 -2.26 -18.52 -3.08
N ASP A 181 -1.25 -19.22 -2.58
CA ASP A 181 -1.28 -19.95 -1.32
C ASP A 181 -1.43 -18.99 -0.13
N LEU A 182 -0.72 -17.86 -0.15
CA LEU A 182 -0.83 -16.82 0.88
C LEU A 182 -2.25 -16.25 0.94
N VAL A 183 -2.80 -15.82 -0.21
CA VAL A 183 -4.16 -15.27 -0.30
C VAL A 183 -5.20 -16.32 0.16
N THR A 184 -5.06 -17.57 -0.29
CA THR A 184 -5.99 -18.66 0.06
C THR A 184 -5.91 -19.02 1.53
N SER A 185 -4.70 -19.11 2.08
CA SER A 185 -4.47 -19.37 3.51
C SER A 185 -5.08 -18.28 4.38
N LEU A 186 -4.84 -17.01 4.03
CA LEU A 186 -5.38 -15.87 4.76
C LEU A 186 -6.91 -15.79 4.67
N SER A 187 -7.48 -16.04 3.50
CA SER A 187 -8.93 -16.10 3.30
C SER A 187 -9.59 -17.19 4.15
N THR A 188 -8.98 -18.38 4.19
CA THR A 188 -9.49 -19.52 4.97
C THR A 188 -9.49 -19.25 6.47
N SER A 189 -8.42 -18.63 6.99
CA SER A 189 -8.34 -18.30 8.42
C SER A 189 -9.23 -17.11 8.77
N LEU A 190 -9.30 -16.08 7.92
CA LEU A 190 -10.18 -14.91 8.09
C LEU A 190 -11.66 -15.29 8.14
N ALA A 191 -12.08 -16.30 7.37
CA ALA A 191 -13.46 -16.79 7.38
C ALA A 191 -13.92 -17.35 8.74
N ARG A 192 -12.97 -17.69 9.62
CA ARG A 192 -13.22 -18.18 10.99
C ARG A 192 -12.88 -17.14 12.05
N ALA A 193 -12.25 -16.04 11.65
CA ALA A 193 -11.76 -15.02 12.57
C ALA A 193 -12.92 -14.24 13.20
N ARG A 194 -12.75 -13.89 14.48
CA ARG A 194 -13.77 -13.14 15.23
C ARG A 194 -13.38 -11.67 15.36
N LEU A 195 -13.48 -10.93 14.26
CA LEU A 195 -13.26 -9.47 14.23
C LEU A 195 -14.31 -8.75 15.08
N VAL A 196 -13.89 -7.88 15.99
CA VAL A 196 -14.80 -7.20 16.93
C VAL A 196 -15.38 -5.92 16.33
N VAL A 197 -16.69 -5.76 16.48
CA VAL A 197 -17.42 -4.51 16.24
C VAL A 197 -16.95 -3.46 17.26
N PRO A 198 -16.41 -2.31 16.83
CA PRO A 198 -15.89 -1.30 17.74
C PRO A 198 -17.04 -0.64 18.53
N GLN A 199 -16.84 -0.40 19.83
CA GLN A 199 -17.79 0.40 20.61
C GLN A 199 -17.84 1.84 20.08
N PRO A 200 -19.00 2.52 20.10
CA PRO A 200 -20.29 2.11 20.68
C PRO A 200 -21.24 1.45 19.65
N PHE A 201 -20.70 0.88 18.56
CA PHE A 201 -21.52 0.14 17.60
C PHE A 201 -21.91 -1.22 18.17
N THR A 202 -23.07 -1.71 17.74
CA THR A 202 -23.68 -2.95 18.24
C THR A 202 -23.78 -4.04 17.17
N SER A 203 -23.53 -3.69 15.90
CA SER A 203 -23.45 -4.63 14.78
C SER A 203 -22.60 -4.03 13.66
N GLY A 204 -22.02 -4.88 12.83
CA GLY A 204 -21.33 -4.44 11.63
C GLY A 204 -21.06 -5.56 10.65
N ARG A 205 -20.82 -5.16 9.39
CA ARG A 205 -20.51 -6.06 8.28
C ARG A 205 -19.60 -5.38 7.27
N PHE A 206 -18.99 -6.17 6.40
CA PHE A 206 -18.32 -5.67 5.21
C PHE A 206 -19.27 -5.68 4.01
N VAL A 207 -19.23 -4.61 3.20
CA VAL A 207 -20.06 -4.44 2.01
C VAL A 207 -19.15 -4.38 0.79
N PRO A 208 -18.90 -5.52 0.10
CA PRO A 208 -18.09 -5.53 -1.10
C PRO A 208 -18.86 -4.88 -2.27
N LEU A 209 -18.24 -3.92 -2.94
CA LEU A 209 -18.73 -3.30 -4.17
C LEU A 209 -18.03 -3.96 -5.37
N ILE A 210 -18.29 -5.25 -5.56
CA ILE A 210 -17.69 -6.08 -6.62
C ILE A 210 -18.74 -6.55 -7.63
N LYS A 211 -18.31 -6.96 -8.83
CA LYS A 211 -19.20 -7.50 -9.88
C LYS A 211 -19.91 -8.76 -9.35
N GLY A 212 -21.23 -8.83 -9.51
CA GLY A 212 -22.07 -9.95 -9.04
C GLY A 212 -22.72 -9.75 -7.67
N SER A 213 -22.10 -8.97 -6.78
CA SER A 213 -22.56 -8.80 -5.38
C SER A 213 -22.87 -7.35 -5.01
N ARG A 214 -22.70 -6.43 -5.96
CA ARG A 214 -22.94 -4.99 -5.79
C ARG A 214 -24.39 -4.69 -5.43
N GLN A 215 -24.59 -4.02 -4.30
CA GLN A 215 -25.85 -3.41 -3.90
C GLN A 215 -25.59 -2.02 -3.30
N THR A 216 -26.48 -1.06 -3.56
CA THR A 216 -26.41 0.25 -2.88
C THR A 216 -26.68 0.04 -1.40
N PRO A 217 -25.74 0.36 -0.50
CA PRO A 217 -25.86 -0.01 0.92
C PRO A 217 -26.78 0.90 1.73
N PHE A 218 -27.14 2.05 1.17
CA PHE A 218 -27.86 3.10 1.89
C PHE A 218 -29.33 2.79 2.13
N CYS A 219 -29.84 3.21 3.29
CA CYS A 219 -31.24 3.08 3.63
C CYS A 219 -32.12 3.91 2.69
N LYS A 220 -33.26 3.35 2.27
CA LYS A 220 -34.24 4.06 1.43
C LYS A 220 -35.02 5.14 2.18
N GLN A 221 -35.09 5.04 3.52
CA GLN A 221 -35.79 5.97 4.41
C GLN A 221 -34.94 6.22 5.66
N TYR A 222 -34.82 7.48 6.07
CA TYR A 222 -34.04 7.90 7.24
C TYR A 222 -34.46 9.31 7.68
N ASP A 223 -34.17 9.67 8.93
CA ASP A 223 -34.50 10.95 9.54
C ASP A 223 -33.47 12.05 9.21
N ALA A 224 -32.19 11.71 9.22
CA ALA A 224 -31.08 12.61 8.93
C ALA A 224 -29.96 11.88 8.18
N SER A 225 -29.21 12.58 7.35
CA SER A 225 -28.02 12.04 6.69
C SER A 225 -26.84 13.00 6.66
N LEU A 226 -25.63 12.44 6.68
CA LEU A 226 -24.36 13.11 6.45
C LEU A 226 -23.57 12.33 5.39
N ALA A 227 -23.04 13.05 4.41
CA ALA A 227 -22.01 12.53 3.50
C ALA A 227 -20.73 13.37 3.62
N VAL A 228 -19.60 12.69 3.73
CA VAL A 228 -18.27 13.28 3.58
C VAL A 228 -17.61 12.58 2.41
N SER A 229 -17.34 13.32 1.33
CA SER A 229 -16.72 12.78 0.12
C SER A 229 -16.02 13.88 -0.68
N PRO A 230 -14.78 13.70 -1.14
CA PRO A 230 -14.06 14.71 -1.91
C PRO A 230 -14.55 14.89 -3.34
N PHE A 231 -15.15 13.85 -3.93
CA PHE A 231 -15.73 13.88 -5.27
C PHE A 231 -17.22 13.56 -5.21
N LEU A 232 -17.99 14.21 -6.07
CA LEU A 232 -19.45 14.13 -6.11
C LEU A 232 -19.94 14.03 -7.55
N THR A 233 -20.93 13.17 -7.80
CA THR A 233 -21.73 13.22 -9.04
C THR A 233 -23.20 13.41 -8.71
N GLY A 234 -23.93 14.12 -9.57
CA GLY A 234 -25.31 14.51 -9.29
C GLY A 234 -26.27 13.33 -9.10
N ASP A 235 -26.08 12.23 -9.83
CA ASP A 235 -26.86 11.00 -9.71
C ASP A 235 -26.66 10.32 -8.34
N ALA A 236 -25.41 10.22 -7.87
CA ALA A 236 -25.09 9.64 -6.57
C ALA A 236 -25.57 10.51 -5.41
N VAL A 237 -25.41 11.83 -5.50
CA VAL A 237 -25.95 12.79 -4.52
C VAL A 237 -27.47 12.67 -4.44
N THR A 238 -28.16 12.60 -5.58
CA THR A 238 -29.63 12.40 -5.64
C THR A 238 -30.05 11.04 -5.07
N SER A 239 -29.28 10.00 -5.36
CA SER A 239 -29.51 8.65 -4.83
C SER A 239 -29.32 8.58 -3.32
N PHE A 240 -28.36 9.31 -2.75
CA PHE A 240 -28.13 9.33 -1.32
C PHE A 240 -29.13 10.22 -0.58
N PHE A 241 -29.32 11.48 -1.00
CA PHE A 241 -30.12 12.48 -0.27
C PHE A 241 -31.62 12.44 -0.61
N LYS A 242 -32.42 11.79 0.25
CA LYS A 242 -33.88 11.67 0.06
C LYS A 242 -34.64 12.93 0.46
N PRO A 243 -35.67 13.36 -0.31
CA PRO A 243 -36.47 14.55 -0.02
C PRO A 243 -37.01 14.62 1.41
N ASN A 244 -37.51 13.49 1.94
CA ASN A 244 -38.22 13.41 3.22
C ASN A 244 -37.32 13.47 4.47
N ALA A 245 -36.00 13.44 4.32
CA ALA A 245 -35.09 13.54 5.47
C ALA A 245 -35.09 14.96 6.05
N LYS A 246 -35.18 15.07 7.38
CA LYS A 246 -35.29 16.33 8.12
C LYS A 246 -34.00 17.14 8.14
N ARG A 247 -32.86 16.46 8.06
CA ARG A 247 -31.52 17.07 8.05
C ARG A 247 -30.65 16.37 7.01
N LYS A 248 -29.95 17.13 6.18
CA LYS A 248 -29.06 16.63 5.13
C LYS A 248 -27.79 17.46 5.18
N VAL A 249 -26.66 16.81 5.41
CA VAL A 249 -25.37 17.47 5.58
C VAL A 249 -24.39 16.92 4.57
N ILE A 250 -23.63 17.79 3.93
CA ILE A 250 -22.53 17.39 3.04
C ILE A 250 -21.26 18.13 3.39
N VAL A 251 -20.14 17.40 3.41
CA VAL A 251 -18.79 17.95 3.52
C VAL A 251 -17.99 17.47 2.31
N SER A 252 -17.45 18.40 1.53
CA SER A 252 -16.70 18.08 0.31
C SER A 252 -15.67 19.16 -0.01
N ARG A 253 -14.91 18.97 -1.10
CA ARG A 253 -13.96 19.98 -1.60
C ARG A 253 -14.74 21.11 -2.28
N PRO A 254 -14.26 22.37 -2.24
CA PRO A 254 -14.92 23.51 -2.88
C PRO A 254 -15.27 23.26 -4.36
N ALA A 255 -14.33 22.68 -5.12
CA ALA A 255 -14.53 22.24 -6.51
C ALA A 255 -15.78 21.38 -6.68
N ALA A 256 -15.83 20.24 -5.99
CA ALA A 256 -16.95 19.29 -6.09
C ALA A 256 -18.29 19.88 -5.63
N LEU A 257 -18.27 20.78 -4.64
CA LEU A 257 -19.46 21.50 -4.21
C LEU A 257 -19.97 22.48 -5.27
N ASN A 258 -19.06 23.22 -5.92
CA ASN A 258 -19.39 24.19 -6.96
C ASN A 258 -19.91 23.50 -8.23
N ALA A 259 -19.31 22.38 -8.63
CA ALA A 259 -19.77 21.56 -9.75
C ALA A 259 -21.20 21.02 -9.58
N GLN A 260 -21.68 20.90 -8.33
CA GLN A 260 -23.02 20.37 -8.00
C GLN A 260 -23.92 21.42 -7.30
N ALA A 261 -23.62 22.71 -7.45
CA ALA A 261 -24.22 23.80 -6.68
C ALA A 261 -25.76 23.82 -6.71
N SER A 262 -26.35 23.63 -7.88
CA SER A 262 -27.81 23.64 -8.10
C SER A 262 -28.51 22.55 -7.32
N LEU A 263 -27.92 21.35 -7.29
CA LEU A 263 -28.44 20.19 -6.55
C LEU A 263 -28.29 20.37 -5.04
N LEU A 264 -27.15 20.91 -4.59
CA LEU A 264 -26.81 21.04 -3.18
C LEU A 264 -27.53 22.19 -2.47
N ARG A 265 -28.05 23.17 -3.23
CA ARG A 265 -28.79 24.33 -2.68
C ARG A 265 -29.97 23.94 -1.79
N GLY A 266 -30.58 22.78 -2.03
CA GLY A 266 -31.68 22.24 -1.23
C GLY A 266 -31.29 21.69 0.15
N LEU A 267 -30.00 21.43 0.42
CA LEU A 267 -29.54 20.74 1.64
C LEU A 267 -29.35 21.70 2.83
N ARG A 268 -29.09 22.99 2.58
CA ARG A 268 -28.81 24.07 3.55
C ARG A 268 -27.58 23.88 4.46
N GLU A 269 -27.09 22.67 4.66
CA GLU A 269 -25.89 22.37 5.46
C GLU A 269 -24.80 21.80 4.55
N VAL A 270 -24.09 22.73 3.89
CA VAL A 270 -23.02 22.45 2.91
C VAL A 270 -21.73 23.04 3.45
N TYR A 271 -20.72 22.19 3.64
CA TYR A 271 -19.48 22.55 4.33
C TYR A 271 -18.23 22.15 3.54
N ARG A 272 -17.15 22.90 3.75
CA ARG A 272 -15.79 22.59 3.31
C ARG A 272 -14.84 22.56 4.51
N ILE A 273 -13.64 21.99 4.35
CA ILE A 273 -12.57 22.12 5.35
C ILE A 273 -12.13 23.60 5.42
N LYS A 274 -11.82 24.09 6.63
CA LYS A 274 -11.38 25.47 6.88
C LYS A 274 -10.03 25.76 6.21
N ASP A 275 -9.90 26.95 5.61
CA ASP A 275 -8.64 27.38 4.97
C ASP A 275 -7.46 27.37 5.92
N SER A 276 -7.61 27.90 7.14
CA SER A 276 -6.55 27.89 8.17
C SER A 276 -5.96 26.50 8.48
N LEU A 277 -6.70 25.40 8.24
CA LEU A 277 -6.18 24.05 8.40
C LEU A 277 -5.45 23.57 7.15
N LEU A 278 -5.88 24.01 5.96
CA LEU A 278 -5.17 23.76 4.70
C LEU A 278 -3.85 24.52 4.69
N ASP A 279 -3.86 25.81 5.06
CA ASP A 279 -2.67 26.66 5.14
C ASP A 279 -1.61 26.07 6.09
N ALA A 280 -2.04 25.58 7.26
CA ALA A 280 -1.15 24.93 8.21
C ALA A 280 -0.53 23.62 7.68
N GLN A 281 -1.20 22.92 6.75
CA GLN A 281 -0.60 21.78 6.05
C GLN A 281 0.51 22.25 5.09
N GLU A 282 0.32 23.41 4.44
CA GLU A 282 1.32 23.98 3.51
C GLU A 282 2.61 24.36 4.24
N ASP A 283 2.50 25.03 5.40
CA ASP A 283 3.66 25.42 6.20
C ASP A 283 4.49 24.22 6.67
N LEU A 284 3.82 23.12 7.04
CA LEU A 284 4.48 21.87 7.45
C LEU A 284 5.16 21.15 6.28
N GLU A 285 4.54 21.13 5.09
CA GLU A 285 5.15 20.57 3.87
C GLU A 285 6.37 21.37 3.41
N ALA A 286 6.28 22.71 3.47
CA ALA A 286 7.40 23.59 3.16
C ALA A 286 8.57 23.37 4.13
N PHE A 287 8.28 23.14 5.41
CA PHE A 287 9.32 22.86 6.39
C PHE A 287 10.02 21.49 6.17
N ASP A 288 9.26 20.42 5.91
CA ASP A 288 9.82 19.09 5.65
C ASP A 288 10.72 19.09 4.40
N SER A 289 10.26 19.74 3.33
CA SER A 289 11.01 19.85 2.06
C SER A 289 12.27 20.73 2.13
N MET A 290 12.38 21.62 3.12
CA MET A 290 13.61 22.36 3.39
C MET A 290 14.62 21.57 4.26
N SER A 291 14.19 20.49 4.91
CA SER A 291 15.07 19.61 5.69
C SER A 291 15.72 18.50 4.86
N GLU A 292 15.14 18.19 3.69
CA GLU A 292 15.76 17.36 2.65
C GLU A 292 16.71 18.27 1.83
N GLY A 293 18.00 17.91 1.81
CA GLY A 293 19.10 18.79 1.42
C GLY A 293 18.95 19.48 0.06
N SER A 294 19.33 20.75 0.04
CA SER A 294 19.52 21.57 -1.16
C SER A 294 20.57 20.97 -2.09
N ASP A 295 20.15 20.30 -3.17
CA ASP A 295 20.90 20.20 -4.44
C ASP A 295 20.02 19.59 -5.57
N SER A 296 18.92 20.27 -5.90
CA SER A 296 18.17 19.98 -7.12
C SER A 296 17.65 21.26 -7.79
N GLU A 297 18.56 22.20 -8.10
CA GLU A 297 18.30 23.25 -9.08
C GLU A 297 18.42 22.70 -10.51
N THR A 298 17.48 21.82 -10.94
CA THR A 298 17.04 21.67 -12.34
C THR A 298 16.06 20.51 -12.48
N THR A 299 14.77 20.71 -12.13
CA THR A 299 13.62 19.92 -12.65
C THR A 299 12.26 20.52 -12.25
N ALA A 300 12.16 21.85 -12.19
CA ALA A 300 10.90 22.55 -11.89
C ALA A 300 9.84 22.50 -13.02
N GLY A 301 9.76 21.41 -13.80
CA GLY A 301 8.88 21.30 -14.97
C GLY A 301 8.27 19.94 -15.26
N LEU A 302 8.46 18.90 -14.42
CA LEU A 302 7.96 17.55 -14.69
C LEU A 302 7.30 16.85 -13.48
N ALA A 303 6.87 17.59 -12.46
CA ALA A 303 5.94 17.06 -11.47
C ALA A 303 4.56 16.85 -12.15
N ILE A 304 4.35 15.64 -12.66
CA ILE A 304 3.08 15.20 -13.23
C ILE A 304 2.01 15.36 -12.13
N GLY A 305 0.96 16.12 -12.42
CA GLY A 305 -0.13 16.42 -11.49
C GLY A 305 -0.78 15.16 -10.93
N GLY A 306 -0.39 14.78 -9.71
CA GLY A 306 -1.26 14.01 -8.83
C GLY A 306 -2.31 14.93 -8.22
N PRO A 307 -3.50 14.43 -7.84
CA PRO A 307 -4.42 15.20 -7.02
C PRO A 307 -3.67 15.70 -5.78
N SER A 308 -3.81 17.00 -5.51
CA SER A 308 -3.22 17.74 -4.39
C SER A 308 -3.06 16.86 -3.14
N MET A 309 -1.86 16.81 -2.54
CA MET A 309 -1.58 16.14 -1.26
C MET A 309 -2.25 16.82 -0.04
N ARG A 310 -3.31 17.60 -0.30
CA ARG A 310 -3.94 18.53 0.64
C ARG A 310 -5.44 18.34 0.64
N GLY A 311 -6.06 18.69 1.77
CA GLY A 311 -7.50 18.79 1.86
C GLY A 311 -8.20 17.54 2.38
N LEU A 312 -9.24 17.11 1.68
CA LEU A 312 -10.17 16.09 2.15
C LEU A 312 -9.97 14.80 1.36
N HIS A 313 -9.66 13.70 2.03
CA HIS A 313 -9.65 12.34 1.49
C HIS A 313 -10.60 11.41 2.24
N ALA A 314 -11.20 11.85 3.34
CA ALA A 314 -12.20 11.10 4.10
C ALA A 314 -13.44 10.82 3.26
N LYS A 315 -13.91 9.57 3.32
CA LYS A 315 -15.09 9.08 2.63
C LYS A 315 -15.93 8.27 3.60
N PHE A 316 -17.01 8.87 4.09
CA PHE A 316 -17.93 8.18 4.97
C PHE A 316 -19.33 8.79 4.94
N TYR A 317 -20.29 7.97 5.32
CA TYR A 317 -21.71 8.27 5.24
C TYR A 317 -22.39 7.89 6.55
N VAL A 318 -23.35 8.69 7.00
CA VAL A 318 -24.15 8.38 8.20
C VAL A 318 -25.62 8.62 7.90
N GLN A 319 -26.49 7.70 8.31
CA GLN A 319 -27.94 7.85 8.25
C GLN A 319 -28.57 7.50 9.59
N ASP A 320 -29.37 8.43 10.14
CA ASP A 320 -30.17 8.21 11.34
C ASP A 320 -31.52 7.59 10.97
N HIS A 321 -31.93 6.53 11.67
CA HIS A 321 -33.25 5.91 11.51
C HIS A 321 -33.87 5.62 12.88
N GLY A 322 -34.80 6.48 13.31
CA GLY A 322 -35.43 6.38 14.63
C GLY A 322 -34.41 6.56 15.75
N LYS A 323 -34.21 5.51 16.56
CA LYS A 323 -33.26 5.50 17.70
C LYS A 323 -31.87 4.96 17.34
N SER A 324 -31.68 4.52 16.10
CA SER A 324 -30.43 3.94 15.62
C SER A 324 -29.82 4.81 14.52
N ALA A 325 -28.54 4.60 14.26
CA ALA A 325 -27.87 5.16 13.09
C ALA A 325 -26.93 4.12 12.49
N THR A 326 -26.75 4.22 11.17
CA THR A 326 -25.79 3.40 10.42
C THR A 326 -24.76 4.30 9.78
N ALA A 327 -23.50 3.89 9.89
CA ALA A 327 -22.37 4.50 9.25
C ALA A 327 -21.72 3.57 8.24
N TRP A 328 -21.25 4.14 7.13
CA TRP A 328 -20.46 3.44 6.13
C TRP A 328 -19.14 4.17 5.94
N LEU A 329 -18.03 3.46 6.04
CA LEU A 329 -16.68 4.03 5.94
C LEU A 329 -15.85 3.20 4.96
N GLY A 330 -14.99 3.86 4.19
CA GLY A 330 -14.04 3.19 3.29
C GLY A 330 -13.53 4.14 2.21
N SER A 331 -13.37 3.64 0.99
CA SER A 331 -12.77 4.40 -0.11
C SER A 331 -13.72 4.84 -1.21
N ALA A 332 -15.00 4.49 -1.14
CA ALA A 332 -15.98 4.85 -2.15
C ALA A 332 -16.37 6.34 -2.05
N ASN A 333 -16.08 7.13 -3.09
CA ASN A 333 -16.62 8.48 -3.23
C ASN A 333 -18.14 8.46 -3.41
N LEU A 334 -18.80 9.60 -3.20
CA LEU A 334 -20.22 9.76 -3.50
C LEU A 334 -20.44 10.02 -4.99
N THR A 335 -20.09 9.04 -5.81
CA THR A 335 -20.13 9.13 -7.28
C THR A 335 -20.83 7.93 -7.90
N GLY A 336 -21.35 8.11 -9.10
CA GLY A 336 -21.99 7.05 -9.87
C GLY A 336 -21.02 5.90 -10.16
N GLY A 337 -19.76 6.22 -10.46
CA GLY A 337 -18.68 5.25 -10.63
C GLY A 337 -18.48 4.38 -9.38
N ALA A 338 -18.33 5.00 -8.20
CA ALA A 338 -18.09 4.29 -6.95
C ALA A 338 -19.18 3.25 -6.62
N PHE A 339 -20.45 3.63 -6.76
CA PHE A 339 -21.58 2.75 -6.43
C PHE A 339 -22.13 1.95 -7.60
N GLY A 340 -21.66 2.19 -8.82
CA GLY A 340 -22.13 1.54 -10.06
C GLY A 340 -21.12 0.61 -10.73
N ALA A 341 -19.83 0.96 -10.75
CA ALA A 341 -18.82 0.28 -11.57
C ALA A 341 -17.51 -0.04 -10.84
N ASN A 342 -16.98 0.89 -10.02
CA ASN A 342 -15.69 0.75 -9.35
C ASN A 342 -15.68 -0.42 -8.38
N VAL A 343 -14.63 -1.22 -8.39
CA VAL A 343 -14.38 -2.22 -7.35
C VAL A 343 -13.96 -1.49 -6.07
N ASP A 344 -14.67 -1.71 -4.98
CA ASP A 344 -14.37 -1.11 -3.67
C ASP A 344 -14.98 -1.97 -2.54
N ILE A 345 -14.83 -1.55 -1.29
CA ILE A 345 -15.42 -2.18 -0.12
C ILE A 345 -15.67 -1.15 0.99
N LEU A 346 -16.80 -1.27 1.66
CA LEU A 346 -17.18 -0.42 2.79
C LEU A 346 -17.31 -1.25 4.06
N VAL A 347 -17.04 -0.65 5.21
CA VAL A 347 -17.45 -1.16 6.52
C VAL A 347 -18.75 -0.50 6.89
N GLU A 348 -19.80 -1.30 7.10
CA GLU A 348 -21.08 -0.85 7.64
C GLU A 348 -21.10 -1.12 9.14
N LEU A 349 -21.37 -0.08 9.93
CA LEU A 349 -21.46 -0.15 11.39
C LEU A 349 -22.76 0.49 11.86
N SER A 350 -23.53 -0.19 12.71
CA SER A 350 -24.77 0.32 13.28
C SER A 350 -24.74 0.37 14.79
N GLY A 351 -25.36 1.39 15.37
CA GLY A 351 -25.42 1.57 16.81
C GLY A 351 -26.47 2.59 17.23
N PRO A 352 -26.56 2.89 18.54
CA PRO A 352 -27.51 3.86 19.05
C PRO A 352 -27.22 5.26 18.48
N LYS A 353 -28.25 5.91 17.93
CA LYS A 353 -28.16 7.25 17.32
C LYS A 353 -27.52 8.28 18.26
N GLU A 354 -27.79 8.15 19.57
CA GLU A 354 -27.24 9.05 20.57
C GLU A 354 -25.71 9.03 20.67
N TYR A 355 -25.02 8.02 20.12
CA TYR A 355 -23.56 7.90 20.14
C TYR A 355 -22.93 7.96 18.74
N VAL A 356 -23.63 7.49 17.71
CA VAL A 356 -23.08 7.34 16.35
C VAL A 356 -23.84 8.12 15.28
N GLY A 357 -24.96 8.75 15.63
CA GLY A 357 -25.79 9.49 14.68
C GLY A 357 -25.17 10.79 14.17
N VAL A 358 -25.85 11.41 13.21
CA VAL A 358 -25.34 12.59 12.48
C VAL A 358 -24.94 13.74 13.43
N ASP A 359 -25.73 14.01 14.48
CA ASP A 359 -25.45 15.08 15.46
C ASP A 359 -24.25 14.80 16.38
N ARG A 360 -23.76 13.55 16.41
CA ARG A 360 -22.52 13.17 17.11
C ARG A 360 -21.28 13.27 16.25
N VAL A 361 -21.43 13.22 14.93
CA VAL A 361 -20.32 13.40 14.01
C VAL A 361 -20.13 14.87 13.64
N ILE A 362 -21.23 15.60 13.40
CA ILE A 362 -21.20 17.04 13.08
C ILE A 362 -22.33 17.79 13.79
N ASN A 363 -21.98 18.46 14.89
CA ASN A 363 -22.96 19.21 15.66
C ASN A 363 -23.25 20.58 15.04
N LYS A 364 -24.53 20.93 14.89
CA LYS A 364 -24.94 22.25 14.35
C LYS A 364 -24.43 23.45 15.15
N ARG A 365 -24.20 23.29 16.46
CA ARG A 365 -23.74 24.37 17.34
C ARG A 365 -22.22 24.50 17.42
N GLY A 366 -21.48 23.60 16.78
CA GLY A 366 -20.04 23.53 16.93
C GLY A 366 -19.62 22.77 18.19
N ARG A 367 -18.66 21.87 18.08
CA ARG A 367 -17.90 21.27 19.18
C ARG A 367 -16.45 21.12 18.76
N LYS A 368 -15.53 21.27 19.71
CA LYS A 368 -14.08 21.23 19.44
C LYS A 368 -13.57 19.83 19.11
N ASP A 369 -14.31 18.79 19.47
CA ASP A 369 -13.90 17.39 19.36
C ASP A 369 -14.61 16.61 18.25
N ASP A 370 -15.43 17.28 17.42
CA ASP A 370 -16.13 16.67 16.28
C ASP A 370 -15.86 17.43 14.96
N LEU A 371 -16.41 16.94 13.85
CA LEU A 371 -16.16 17.46 12.51
C LEU A 371 -16.49 18.95 12.35
N SER A 372 -17.44 19.49 13.13
CA SER A 372 -17.80 20.91 13.10
C SER A 372 -16.67 21.85 13.49
N TRP A 373 -15.61 21.34 14.15
CA TRP A 373 -14.42 22.13 14.46
C TRP A 373 -13.55 22.41 13.25
N ILE A 374 -13.49 21.48 12.29
CA ILE A 374 -12.56 21.55 11.14
C ILE A 374 -13.23 21.98 9.84
N VAL A 375 -14.56 22.09 9.83
CA VAL A 375 -15.33 22.54 8.67
C VAL A 375 -15.92 23.93 8.87
N GLU A 376 -16.25 24.58 7.76
CA GLU A 376 -16.99 25.84 7.72
C GLU A 376 -17.98 25.87 6.55
N PRO A 377 -19.05 26.69 6.62
CA PRO A 377 -20.04 26.79 5.55
C PRO A 377 -19.38 27.19 4.23
N HIS A 378 -19.76 26.50 3.15
CA HIS A 378 -19.31 26.83 1.80
C HIS A 378 -20.40 27.59 1.04
N PRO A 379 -20.14 28.83 0.57
CA PRO A 379 -21.08 29.55 -0.28
C PRO A 379 -21.13 28.91 -1.67
N LEU A 380 -22.32 28.47 -2.10
CA LEU A 380 -22.52 27.89 -3.41
C LEU A 380 -22.69 28.98 -4.48
N PRO A 381 -22.08 28.83 -5.67
CA PRO A 381 -22.29 29.73 -6.80
C PRO A 381 -23.75 29.67 -7.32
N GLU A 382 -24.12 30.65 -8.15
CA GLU A 382 -25.47 30.71 -8.75
C GLU A 382 -25.72 29.59 -9.75
N ASN A 383 -24.70 29.26 -10.56
CA ASN A 383 -24.74 28.18 -11.54
C ASN A 383 -23.73 27.10 -11.16
N ASP A 384 -23.96 25.89 -11.69
CA ASP A 384 -22.98 24.81 -11.58
C ASP A 384 -21.69 25.20 -12.32
N ASP A 385 -20.55 24.86 -11.72
CA ASP A 385 -19.23 25.07 -12.29
C ASP A 385 -18.53 23.73 -12.54
N PRO A 386 -18.92 22.99 -13.59
CA PRO A 386 -18.38 21.65 -13.85
C PRO A 386 -16.88 21.68 -14.22
N GLU A 387 -16.37 22.81 -14.70
CA GLU A 387 -14.94 22.97 -14.99
C GLU A 387 -14.10 23.05 -13.70
N SER A 388 -14.70 23.47 -12.58
CA SER A 388 -14.02 23.52 -11.28
C SER A 388 -13.72 22.16 -10.65
N ASP A 389 -14.44 21.10 -11.04
CA ASP A 389 -14.18 19.72 -10.60
C ASP A 389 -14.09 18.79 -11.82
N PRO A 390 -12.88 18.55 -12.36
CA PRO A 390 -12.73 17.59 -13.44
C PRO A 390 -13.27 16.22 -12.97
N GLU A 391 -14.26 15.66 -13.67
CA GLU A 391 -14.97 14.41 -13.36
C GLU A 391 -14.06 13.34 -12.72
N GLU A 392 -14.16 13.09 -11.41
CA GLU A 392 -13.28 12.18 -10.63
C GLU A 392 -11.76 12.24 -10.91
N GLY A 393 -11.29 13.23 -11.69
CA GLY A 393 -9.91 13.41 -12.12
C GLY A 393 -9.32 12.31 -13.01
N ILE A 394 -10.08 11.58 -13.85
CA ILE A 394 -9.48 10.63 -14.81
C ILE A 394 -9.65 11.11 -16.25
N SER A 395 -8.57 11.61 -16.83
CA SER A 395 -8.50 12.03 -18.22
C SER A 395 -8.60 10.85 -19.21
N PRO A 396 -8.99 11.08 -20.48
CA PRO A 396 -9.00 10.03 -21.50
C PRO A 396 -7.64 9.33 -21.68
N ILE A 397 -6.54 10.06 -21.57
CA ILE A 397 -5.19 9.48 -21.66
C ILE A 397 -4.88 8.57 -20.45
N GLU A 398 -5.41 8.86 -19.26
CA GLU A 398 -5.27 7.99 -18.09
C GLU A 398 -6.13 6.72 -18.21
N LEU A 399 -7.35 6.83 -18.76
CA LEU A 399 -8.16 5.66 -19.07
C LEU A 399 -7.45 4.72 -20.05
N ASN A 400 -6.86 5.28 -21.12
CA ASN A 400 -6.07 4.53 -22.09
C ASN A 400 -4.84 3.90 -21.43
N ALA A 401 -4.16 4.62 -20.52
CA ALA A 401 -3.03 4.07 -19.79
C ALA A 401 -3.41 2.87 -18.91
N TYR A 402 -4.55 2.94 -18.21
CA TYR A 402 -5.08 1.80 -17.45
C TYR A 402 -5.49 0.63 -18.33
N ASP A 403 -6.06 0.89 -19.51
CA ASP A 403 -6.45 -0.17 -20.46
C ASP A 403 -5.23 -0.90 -21.05
N ILE A 404 -4.17 -0.16 -21.38
CA ILE A 404 -2.89 -0.74 -21.81
C ILE A 404 -2.24 -1.52 -20.66
N ALA A 405 -2.15 -0.93 -19.47
CA ALA A 405 -1.54 -1.58 -18.32
C ALA A 405 -2.29 -2.84 -17.87
N SER A 406 -3.59 -2.95 -18.18
CA SER A 406 -4.39 -4.15 -17.93
C SER A 406 -4.09 -5.32 -18.87
N LYS A 407 -3.23 -5.13 -19.89
CA LYS A 407 -2.75 -6.21 -20.78
C LYS A 407 -1.68 -7.04 -20.09
N LEU A 408 -1.43 -8.24 -20.61
CA LEU A 408 -0.33 -9.08 -20.17
C LEU A 408 0.99 -8.56 -20.77
N PHE A 409 1.98 -8.27 -19.93
CA PHE A 409 3.34 -7.94 -20.33
C PHE A 409 4.24 -9.11 -19.97
N THR A 410 5.08 -9.56 -20.91
CA THR A 410 6.10 -10.57 -20.66
C THR A 410 7.44 -10.02 -21.10
N ILE A 411 8.42 -9.97 -20.19
CA ILE A 411 9.79 -9.57 -20.49
C ILE A 411 10.72 -10.78 -20.34
N THR A 412 11.40 -11.14 -21.42
CA THR A 412 12.34 -12.26 -21.43
C THR A 412 13.75 -11.73 -21.47
N TYR A 413 14.55 -12.10 -20.47
CA TYR A 413 15.97 -11.82 -20.41
C TYR A 413 16.76 -13.05 -20.88
N SER A 414 17.81 -12.81 -21.67
CA SER A 414 18.68 -13.88 -22.17
C SER A 414 20.13 -13.41 -22.24
N LEU A 415 21.04 -14.36 -22.09
CA LEU A 415 22.46 -14.13 -22.35
C LEU A 415 22.70 -14.08 -23.86
N GLY A 416 23.41 -13.04 -24.30
CA GLY A 416 23.86 -12.85 -25.67
C GLY A 416 25.35 -12.57 -25.73
N ASP A 417 25.82 -12.11 -26.90
CA ASP A 417 27.17 -11.57 -27.02
C ASP A 417 27.31 -10.33 -26.14
N GLU A 418 28.47 -10.15 -25.50
CA GLU A 418 28.78 -8.92 -24.78
C GLU A 418 28.75 -7.73 -25.77
N ARG A 419 27.80 -6.81 -25.54
CA ARG A 419 27.61 -5.60 -26.34
C ARG A 419 27.40 -4.44 -25.40
N ASP A 420 27.92 -3.27 -25.76
CA ASP A 420 27.66 -2.01 -25.03
C ASP A 420 27.81 -2.10 -23.50
N GLY A 421 28.71 -2.95 -23.00
CA GLY A 421 29.06 -3.07 -21.58
C GLY A 421 28.38 -4.19 -20.78
N GLY A 422 27.53 -5.04 -21.38
CA GLY A 422 26.90 -6.15 -20.65
C GLY A 422 26.49 -7.35 -21.53
N PRO A 423 26.39 -8.57 -20.96
CA PRO A 423 26.07 -9.78 -21.72
C PRO A 423 24.56 -10.06 -21.85
N TRP A 424 23.69 -9.23 -21.27
CA TRP A 424 22.25 -9.50 -21.26
C TRP A 424 21.50 -8.74 -22.36
N ALA A 425 20.46 -9.37 -22.88
CA ALA A 425 19.46 -8.76 -23.75
C ALA A 425 18.05 -8.97 -23.16
N ALA A 426 17.11 -8.10 -23.54
CA ALA A 426 15.72 -8.19 -23.11
C ALA A 426 14.77 -8.04 -24.31
N GLU A 427 13.75 -8.89 -24.36
CA GLU A 427 12.61 -8.78 -25.28
C GLU A 427 11.32 -8.62 -24.48
N LEU A 428 10.60 -7.52 -24.70
CA LEU A 428 9.27 -7.30 -24.19
C LEU A 428 8.22 -7.70 -25.23
N VAL A 429 7.22 -8.45 -24.79
CA VAL A 429 6.00 -8.78 -25.55
C VAL A 429 4.79 -8.30 -24.77
N VAL A 430 3.92 -7.54 -25.42
CA VAL A 430 2.66 -7.06 -24.87
C VAL A 430 1.52 -7.82 -25.54
N GLY A 431 0.57 -8.32 -24.74
CA GLY A 431 -0.65 -8.95 -25.23
C GLY A 431 -1.43 -8.02 -26.17
N LYS A 432 -2.31 -8.56 -27.01
CA LYS A 432 -3.00 -7.83 -28.10
C LYS A 432 -3.37 -6.39 -27.73
N VAL A 433 -2.56 -5.47 -28.22
CA VAL A 433 -2.85 -4.05 -28.29
C VAL A 433 -3.67 -3.91 -29.57
N GLU A 434 -4.99 -3.88 -29.45
CA GLU A 434 -5.80 -3.32 -30.55
C GLU A 434 -5.25 -1.92 -30.80
N GLU A 435 -5.05 -1.55 -32.08
CA GLU A 435 -4.47 -0.28 -32.46
C GLU A 435 -5.10 0.83 -31.62
N LEU A 436 -4.33 1.37 -30.67
CA LEU A 436 -4.72 2.56 -29.93
C LEU A 436 -4.79 3.63 -31.01
N SER A 437 -6.00 4.01 -31.41
CA SER A 437 -6.21 4.71 -32.68
C SER A 437 -5.41 6.00 -32.80
N ASP A 438 -4.94 6.57 -31.68
CA ASP A 438 -4.35 7.90 -31.62
C ASP A 438 -3.15 8.03 -30.64
N ALA A 439 -2.56 6.94 -30.13
CA ALA A 439 -1.45 7.00 -29.15
C ALA A 439 -0.21 6.19 -29.56
N VAL A 440 0.96 6.81 -29.49
CA VAL A 440 2.26 6.12 -29.64
C VAL A 440 2.73 5.67 -28.27
N VAL A 441 3.10 4.39 -28.16
CA VAL A 441 3.49 3.76 -26.89
C VAL A 441 4.97 3.43 -26.91
N PHE A 442 5.69 3.87 -25.88
CA PHE A 442 7.09 3.53 -25.64
C PHE A 442 7.21 2.69 -24.38
N ALA A 443 8.26 1.88 -24.29
CA ALA A 443 8.62 1.11 -23.12
C ALA A 443 10.10 1.27 -22.77
N ARG A 444 10.43 1.05 -21.50
CA ARG A 444 11.78 0.72 -21.03
C ARG A 444 11.71 -0.08 -19.72
N PRO A 445 12.67 -0.98 -19.44
CA PRO A 445 12.90 -1.44 -18.07
C PRO A 445 13.13 -0.25 -17.14
N LEU A 446 12.60 -0.31 -15.92
CA LEU A 446 12.65 0.78 -14.94
C LEU A 446 14.09 1.16 -14.57
N SER A 447 14.98 0.17 -14.53
CA SER A 447 16.42 0.30 -14.29
C SER A 447 17.16 1.14 -15.33
N LEU A 448 16.65 1.22 -16.57
CA LEU A 448 17.29 1.95 -17.65
C LEU A 448 16.91 3.43 -17.68
N LEU A 449 17.84 4.28 -18.11
CA LEU A 449 17.60 5.71 -18.32
C LEU A 449 16.51 5.98 -19.36
N ALA A 450 15.82 7.12 -19.26
CA ALA A 450 14.73 7.49 -20.18
C ALA A 450 15.15 7.53 -21.66
N ALA A 451 16.41 7.85 -21.96
CA ALA A 451 16.96 7.84 -23.31
C ALA A 451 16.99 6.44 -23.97
N ARG A 452 16.89 5.37 -23.18
CA ARG A 452 16.81 3.97 -23.64
C ARG A 452 15.36 3.52 -23.92
N SER A 453 14.40 4.45 -23.95
CA SER A 453 13.01 4.12 -24.29
C SER A 453 12.86 3.73 -25.76
N VAL A 454 12.14 2.65 -26.01
CA VAL A 454 11.92 2.07 -27.34
C VAL A 454 10.42 2.07 -27.64
N GLU A 455 10.05 2.41 -28.87
CA GLU A 455 8.65 2.34 -29.32
C GLU A 455 8.18 0.88 -29.35
N ILE A 456 6.98 0.62 -28.86
CA ILE A 456 6.36 -0.70 -28.92
C ILE A 456 5.77 -0.89 -30.32
N SER A 457 6.48 -1.60 -31.19
CA SER A 457 6.03 -1.90 -32.55
C SER A 457 5.47 -3.31 -32.65
N SER A 458 4.23 -3.46 -33.13
CA SER A 458 3.54 -4.76 -33.21
C SER A 458 3.52 -5.53 -31.87
N GLY A 459 3.41 -4.80 -30.76
CA GLY A 459 3.41 -5.36 -29.40
C GLY A 459 4.78 -5.80 -28.89
N ARG A 460 5.89 -5.37 -29.50
CA ARG A 460 7.25 -5.77 -29.10
C ARG A 460 8.21 -4.59 -28.91
N ALA A 461 9.16 -4.74 -27.99
CA ALA A 461 10.30 -3.85 -27.80
C ALA A 461 11.54 -4.66 -27.36
N GLN A 462 12.75 -4.20 -27.69
CA GLN A 462 13.99 -4.95 -27.42
C GLN A 462 15.11 -4.04 -26.93
N TRP A 463 15.96 -4.59 -26.06
CA TRP A 463 17.17 -3.93 -25.53
C TRP A 463 18.34 -4.91 -25.51
N ASN A 464 19.55 -4.40 -25.70
CA ASN A 464 20.80 -5.15 -25.65
C ASN A 464 21.81 -4.46 -24.73
N GLY A 465 22.85 -5.20 -24.34
CA GLY A 465 23.97 -4.68 -23.56
C GLY A 465 23.60 -4.33 -22.13
N LEU A 466 22.81 -5.19 -21.50
CA LEU A 466 22.32 -5.01 -20.14
C LEU A 466 23.27 -5.67 -19.13
N LEU A 467 23.37 -5.07 -17.96
CA LEU A 467 24.00 -5.66 -16.77
C LEU A 467 23.00 -6.50 -15.97
N GLU A 468 23.48 -7.41 -15.13
CA GLU A 468 22.61 -8.23 -14.27
C GLU A 468 21.78 -7.37 -13.29
N GLU A 469 22.35 -6.26 -12.81
CA GLU A 469 21.67 -5.27 -11.94
C GLU A 469 20.57 -4.48 -12.65
N GLU A 470 20.57 -4.44 -13.99
CA GLU A 470 19.55 -3.78 -14.80
C GLU A 470 18.35 -4.70 -15.11
N ILE A 471 18.40 -5.96 -14.68
CA ILE A 471 17.31 -6.92 -14.86
C ILE A 471 16.18 -6.60 -13.86
N THR A 472 14.98 -6.35 -14.38
CA THR A 472 13.81 -6.02 -13.57
C THR A 472 12.52 -6.41 -14.29
N PRO A 473 11.48 -6.90 -13.58
CA PRO A 473 10.15 -7.07 -14.17
C PRO A 473 9.42 -5.73 -14.36
N PHE A 474 9.90 -4.64 -13.76
CA PHE A 474 9.23 -3.34 -13.84
C PHE A 474 9.55 -2.65 -15.16
N VAL A 475 8.50 -2.31 -15.92
CA VAL A 475 8.59 -1.65 -17.22
C VAL A 475 7.84 -0.33 -17.15
N VAL A 476 8.52 0.77 -17.47
CA VAL A 476 7.89 2.06 -17.66
C VAL A 476 7.26 2.07 -19.05
N VAL A 477 5.95 2.33 -19.11
CA VAL A 477 5.18 2.49 -20.33
C VAL A 477 4.81 3.97 -20.47
N THR A 478 5.20 4.57 -21.59
CA THR A 478 4.94 5.98 -21.89
C THR A 478 3.97 6.07 -23.05
N LEU A 479 2.77 6.60 -22.78
CA LEU A 479 1.77 6.94 -23.79
C LEU A 479 1.96 8.39 -24.22
N LYS A 480 1.99 8.64 -25.52
CA LYS A 480 1.96 9.99 -26.11
C LYS A 480 0.76 10.11 -27.05
N ALA A 481 -0.13 11.05 -26.75
CA ALA A 481 -1.33 11.36 -27.55
C ALA A 481 -1.64 12.87 -27.48
N ASP A 482 -1.89 13.51 -28.62
CA ASP A 482 -2.35 14.92 -28.72
C ASP A 482 -1.66 15.92 -27.77
N GLY A 483 -0.32 15.94 -27.77
CA GLY A 483 0.48 16.83 -26.92
C GLY A 483 0.50 16.48 -25.43
N SER A 484 -0.23 15.45 -25.02
CA SER A 484 -0.23 14.89 -23.67
C SER A 484 0.70 13.68 -23.59
N THR A 485 1.42 13.55 -22.48
CA THR A 485 2.27 12.40 -22.18
C THR A 485 1.88 11.83 -20.83
N ARG A 486 1.70 10.51 -20.76
CA ARG A 486 1.43 9.80 -19.52
C ARG A 486 2.42 8.65 -19.36
N ASN A 487 3.12 8.64 -18.22
CA ASN A 487 3.98 7.54 -17.82
C ASN A 487 3.26 6.69 -16.78
N VAL A 488 3.31 5.38 -16.95
CA VAL A 488 2.86 4.40 -15.96
C VAL A 488 3.91 3.34 -15.77
N LEU A 489 3.98 2.77 -14.57
CA LEU A 489 4.83 1.61 -14.30
C LEU A 489 3.95 0.36 -14.29
N VAL A 490 4.38 -0.67 -15.03
CA VAL A 490 3.77 -2.00 -15.03
C VAL A 490 4.78 -3.04 -14.58
N ARG A 491 4.30 -4.12 -13.98
CA ARG A 491 5.10 -5.28 -13.63
C ARG A 491 4.83 -6.41 -14.62
N ALA A 492 5.79 -6.67 -15.49
CA ALA A 492 5.75 -7.77 -16.44
C ALA A 492 6.02 -9.13 -15.78
N ASP A 493 5.52 -10.21 -16.41
CA ASP A 493 6.00 -11.56 -16.16
C ASP A 493 7.42 -11.69 -16.69
N ILE A 494 8.35 -12.02 -15.79
CA ILE A 494 9.76 -12.13 -16.12
C ILE A 494 10.11 -13.59 -16.46
N ALA A 495 10.77 -13.77 -17.60
CA ALA A 495 11.39 -15.04 -17.99
C ALA A 495 12.91 -14.85 -18.10
N GLY A 496 13.68 -15.88 -17.72
CA GLY A 496 15.14 -15.79 -17.70
C GLY A 496 15.71 -14.96 -16.53
N ASP A 497 14.94 -14.76 -15.46
CA ASP A 497 15.40 -14.09 -14.23
C ASP A 497 16.55 -14.88 -13.58
N PRO A 498 17.77 -14.31 -13.45
CA PRO A 498 18.87 -15.01 -12.82
C PRO A 498 18.55 -15.30 -11.34
N PRO A 499 18.66 -16.57 -10.88
CA PRO A 499 18.40 -16.88 -9.48
C PRO A 499 19.33 -16.14 -8.50
N SER A 500 20.51 -15.70 -8.96
CA SER A 500 21.46 -14.89 -8.21
C SER A 500 20.95 -13.48 -7.92
N ARG A 501 20.16 -12.86 -8.81
CA ARG A 501 19.86 -11.42 -8.78
C ARG A 501 19.37 -10.92 -7.41
N ARG A 502 18.33 -11.55 -6.87
CA ARG A 502 17.77 -11.18 -5.55
C ARG A 502 18.71 -11.48 -4.38
N ARG A 503 19.56 -12.50 -4.51
CA ARG A 503 20.52 -12.93 -3.46
C ARG A 503 21.74 -12.02 -3.43
N SER A 504 22.23 -11.64 -4.59
CA SER A 504 23.39 -10.75 -4.75
C SER A 504 23.14 -9.38 -4.13
N VAL A 505 21.89 -8.89 -4.16
CA VAL A 505 21.47 -7.62 -3.52
C VAL A 505 21.88 -7.55 -2.05
N ILE A 506 21.54 -8.57 -1.25
CA ILE A 506 21.87 -8.57 0.19
C ILE A 506 23.36 -8.77 0.39
N ALA A 507 23.97 -9.72 -0.33
CA ALA A 507 25.40 -9.99 -0.22
C ALA A 507 26.27 -8.76 -0.54
N GLN A 508 25.91 -7.98 -1.57
CA GLN A 508 26.61 -6.75 -1.95
C GLN A 508 26.48 -5.61 -0.91
N ALA A 509 25.42 -5.64 -0.10
CA ALA A 509 25.23 -4.68 0.99
C ALA A 509 26.08 -5.01 2.22
N ILE A 510 26.57 -6.24 2.36
CA ILE A 510 27.42 -6.66 3.48
C ILE A 510 28.88 -6.35 3.13
N LYS A 511 29.41 -5.25 3.67
CA LYS A 511 30.75 -4.74 3.34
C LYS A 511 31.76 -4.90 4.48
N SER A 512 31.30 -5.29 5.67
CA SER A 512 32.11 -5.41 6.88
C SER A 512 31.55 -6.48 7.84
N PRO A 513 32.33 -6.94 8.83
CA PRO A 513 31.84 -7.83 9.89
C PRO A 513 30.67 -7.26 10.70
N GLU A 514 30.65 -5.94 10.88
CA GLU A 514 29.55 -5.25 11.54
C GLU A 514 28.24 -5.35 10.73
N ASP A 515 28.31 -5.15 9.41
CA ASP A 515 27.15 -5.33 8.51
C ASP A 515 26.64 -6.77 8.55
N PHE A 516 27.55 -7.75 8.62
CA PHE A 516 27.19 -9.16 8.70
C PHE A 516 26.44 -9.49 10.00
N LEU A 517 26.90 -8.99 11.14
CA LEU A 517 26.22 -9.19 12.43
C LEU A 517 24.85 -8.50 12.47
N ARG A 518 24.73 -7.30 11.88
CA ARG A 518 23.43 -6.61 11.74
C ARG A 518 22.47 -7.41 10.86
N TYR A 519 22.95 -7.92 9.73
CA TYR A 519 22.19 -8.83 8.86
C TYR A 519 21.69 -10.07 9.62
N LEU A 520 22.58 -10.73 10.38
CA LEU A 520 22.24 -11.92 11.15
C LEU A 520 21.20 -11.62 12.23
N ALA A 521 21.34 -10.51 12.95
CA ALA A 521 20.37 -10.09 13.94
C ALA A 521 19.00 -9.80 13.31
N ALA A 522 18.98 -9.10 12.18
CA ALA A 522 17.76 -8.89 11.41
C ALA A 522 17.13 -10.24 11.04
N LEU A 523 17.86 -11.14 10.39
CA LEU A 523 17.38 -12.46 9.96
C LEU A 523 16.72 -13.24 11.10
N LEU A 524 17.35 -13.27 12.28
CA LEU A 524 16.86 -13.97 13.46
C LEU A 524 15.63 -13.31 14.11
N GLY A 525 15.25 -12.11 13.67
CA GLY A 525 14.07 -11.39 14.19
C GLY A 525 14.39 -10.50 15.38
N PHE A 526 15.66 -10.20 15.65
CA PHE A 526 16.05 -9.20 16.65
C PHE A 526 15.81 -7.79 16.11
N THR A 527 14.56 -7.37 16.08
CA THR A 527 14.21 -5.98 15.78
C THR A 527 14.32 -5.16 17.07
N GLY A 528 15.49 -4.57 17.31
CA GLY A 528 15.66 -3.41 18.19
C GLY A 528 15.10 -3.55 19.60
N ALA A 529 15.54 -4.54 20.37
CA ALA A 529 15.45 -4.48 21.83
C ALA A 529 16.46 -3.44 22.36
N SER A 530 16.22 -2.15 22.12
CA SER A 530 16.90 -1.07 22.82
C SER A 530 15.96 0.12 22.95
N GLY A 531 15.30 0.21 24.11
CA GLY A 531 14.67 1.46 24.51
C GLY A 531 15.72 2.56 24.53
N ARG A 532 15.35 3.74 24.02
CA ARG A 532 16.13 4.98 24.09
C ARG A 532 16.86 5.10 25.44
N ARG A 533 18.18 4.88 25.44
CA ARG A 533 19.08 5.51 26.40
C ARG A 533 19.66 6.73 25.70
N ASP A 534 19.22 7.91 26.11
CA ASP A 534 19.90 9.16 25.77
C ASP A 534 21.37 9.05 26.18
N GLY A 535 22.27 9.07 25.20
CA GLY A 535 23.71 8.97 25.42
C GLY A 535 24.47 9.01 24.09
N SER A 536 25.30 10.03 23.94
CA SER A 536 26.15 10.36 22.79
C SER A 536 26.91 9.20 22.14
N GLY A 537 26.79 9.08 20.81
CA GLY A 537 27.70 8.35 19.91
C GLY A 537 27.15 7.01 19.41
N GLU A 538 26.70 6.96 18.14
CA GLU A 538 26.26 5.73 17.45
C GLU A 538 27.32 4.62 17.46
N ALA A 539 28.60 4.96 17.42
CA ALA A 539 29.70 3.98 17.48
C ALA A 539 29.91 3.35 18.88
N GLY A 540 29.43 3.98 19.95
CA GLY A 540 29.65 3.51 21.33
C GLY A 540 28.58 2.53 21.84
N ALA A 541 27.34 2.66 21.36
CA ALA A 541 26.24 1.78 21.75
C ALA A 541 26.35 0.37 21.13
N PHE A 542 26.86 0.29 19.90
CA PHE A 542 27.00 -0.96 19.15
C PHE A 542 28.20 -1.80 19.63
N GLY A 543 29.32 -1.17 20.01
CA GLY A 543 30.44 -1.86 20.65
C GLY A 543 30.06 -2.51 22.00
N GLY A 544 29.09 -1.94 22.72
CA GLY A 544 28.49 -2.56 23.91
C GLY A 544 27.59 -3.76 23.59
N TRP A 545 26.86 -3.73 22.47
CA TRP A 545 26.03 -4.84 22.01
C TRP A 545 26.86 -6.03 21.51
N ILE A 546 27.93 -5.80 20.74
CA ILE A 546 28.88 -6.87 20.34
C ILE A 546 29.57 -7.48 21.57
N ALA A 547 29.85 -6.69 22.61
CA ALA A 547 30.41 -7.21 23.86
C ALA A 547 29.39 -7.99 24.71
N ASP A 548 28.09 -7.70 24.60
CA ASP A 548 26.99 -8.37 25.32
C ASP A 548 26.34 -9.54 24.55
N ILE A 549 26.61 -9.69 23.23
CA ILE A 549 26.31 -10.91 22.49
C ILE A 549 27.31 -11.97 22.94
N HIS A 550 26.99 -12.65 24.03
CA HIS A 550 27.59 -13.95 24.30
C HIS A 550 27.33 -14.85 23.09
N VAL A 551 28.39 -15.40 22.50
CA VAL A 551 28.34 -16.38 21.39
C VAL A 551 27.32 -17.49 21.68
N ASP A 552 27.15 -17.85 22.95
CA ASP A 552 26.16 -18.81 23.45
C ASP A 552 24.71 -18.45 23.10
N ARG A 553 24.35 -17.15 23.09
CA ARG A 553 23.00 -16.68 22.79
C ARG A 553 22.70 -16.74 21.29
N VAL A 554 23.62 -16.28 20.44
CA VAL A 554 23.47 -16.42 18.98
C VAL A 554 23.42 -17.90 18.58
N LEU A 555 24.21 -18.75 19.23
CA LEU A 555 24.14 -20.19 19.05
C LEU A 555 22.77 -20.75 19.47
N GLU A 556 22.27 -20.39 20.66
CA GLU A 556 20.95 -20.82 21.15
C GLU A 556 19.83 -20.36 20.22
N ASP A 557 19.90 -19.12 19.71
CA ASP A 557 18.92 -18.56 18.80
C ASP A 557 18.98 -19.22 17.41
N LEU A 558 20.18 -19.53 16.91
CA LEU A 558 20.38 -20.30 15.68
C LEU A 558 19.85 -21.72 15.82
N LEU A 559 20.13 -22.41 16.92
CA LEU A 559 19.63 -23.76 17.19
C LEU A 559 18.11 -23.77 17.42
N THR A 560 17.58 -22.78 18.13
CA THR A 560 16.13 -22.60 18.32
C THR A 560 15.44 -22.32 16.99
N THR A 561 16.04 -21.48 16.14
CA THR A 561 15.53 -21.21 14.79
C THR A 561 15.64 -22.46 13.90
N ALA A 562 16.74 -23.21 13.96
CA ALA A 562 16.89 -24.48 13.24
C ALA A 562 15.81 -25.50 13.65
N SER A 563 15.46 -25.56 14.93
CA SER A 563 14.44 -26.46 15.46
C SER A 563 13.02 -26.01 15.13
N ARG A 564 12.69 -24.73 15.32
CA ARG A 564 11.31 -24.22 15.24
C ARG A 564 10.94 -23.64 13.88
N ASN A 565 11.91 -23.17 13.11
CA ASN A 565 11.70 -22.52 11.81
C ASN A 565 12.90 -22.75 10.87
N PRO A 566 13.19 -24.01 10.49
CA PRO A 566 14.40 -24.36 9.73
C PRO A 566 14.51 -23.64 8.39
N THR A 567 13.39 -23.28 7.77
CA THR A 567 13.37 -22.55 6.49
C THR A 567 13.91 -21.13 6.63
N LYS A 568 13.81 -20.48 7.81
CA LYS A 568 14.47 -19.16 8.05
C LYS A 568 15.99 -19.24 7.82
N LEU A 569 16.60 -20.38 8.11
CA LEU A 569 18.05 -20.60 7.98
C LEU A 569 18.50 -20.91 6.55
N GLU A 570 17.58 -21.19 5.61
CA GLU A 570 17.93 -21.33 4.19
C GLU A 570 18.41 -20.01 3.59
N SER A 571 17.83 -18.89 4.02
CA SER A 571 18.29 -17.58 3.56
C SER A 571 19.72 -17.29 4.02
N LEU A 572 20.10 -17.71 5.23
CA LEU A 572 21.47 -17.55 5.72
C LEU A 572 22.45 -18.37 4.89
N ASP A 573 22.11 -19.64 4.63
CA ASP A 573 22.93 -20.54 3.81
C ASP A 573 23.14 -19.97 2.41
N GLN A 574 22.07 -19.46 1.79
CA GLN A 574 22.13 -18.85 0.46
C GLN A 574 22.95 -17.57 0.42
N THR A 575 22.82 -16.68 1.42
CA THR A 575 23.62 -15.46 1.50
C THR A 575 25.10 -15.80 1.70
N LEU A 576 25.42 -16.74 2.59
CA LEU A 576 26.79 -17.21 2.81
C LEU A 576 27.38 -17.86 1.56
N ALA A 577 26.60 -18.66 0.81
CA ALA A 577 27.06 -19.25 -0.44
C ALA A 577 27.43 -18.19 -1.50
N THR A 578 26.67 -17.08 -1.57
CA THR A 578 27.00 -15.94 -2.44
C THR A 578 28.24 -15.21 -1.95
N LEU A 579 28.33 -14.91 -0.65
CA LEU A 579 29.49 -14.24 -0.06
C LEU A 579 30.77 -15.06 -0.21
N LYS A 580 30.71 -16.40 -0.14
CA LYS A 580 31.86 -17.31 -0.35
C LYS A 580 32.48 -17.19 -1.75
N GLN A 581 31.75 -16.65 -2.72
CA GLN A 581 32.27 -16.40 -4.07
C GLN A 581 32.97 -15.05 -4.20
N ASP A 582 32.84 -14.17 -3.19
CA ASP A 582 33.54 -12.88 -3.11
C ASP A 582 34.91 -13.07 -2.45
N GLU A 583 35.94 -12.45 -3.03
CA GLU A 583 37.31 -12.50 -2.49
C GLU A 583 37.40 -11.92 -1.06
N ARG A 584 36.45 -11.05 -0.68
CA ARG A 584 36.37 -10.42 0.63
C ARG A 584 35.68 -11.28 1.70
N PHE A 585 35.28 -12.51 1.38
CA PHE A 585 34.53 -13.37 2.31
C PHE A 585 35.15 -13.44 3.72
N GLY A 586 36.46 -13.70 3.81
CA GLY A 586 37.18 -13.83 5.08
C GLY A 586 37.38 -12.50 5.83
N GLU A 587 37.17 -11.37 5.17
CA GLU A 587 37.20 -10.04 5.80
C GLU A 587 35.83 -9.64 6.36
N VAL A 588 34.76 -10.25 5.85
CA VAL A 588 33.37 -9.89 6.14
C VAL A 588 32.70 -10.88 7.09
N VAL A 589 32.96 -12.19 6.95
CA VAL A 589 32.38 -13.23 7.79
C VAL A 589 33.45 -13.72 8.79
N PRO A 590 33.24 -13.57 10.11
CA PRO A 590 34.18 -14.06 11.11
C PRO A 590 34.43 -15.58 10.99
N SER A 591 35.68 -16.00 11.15
CA SER A 591 36.09 -17.42 11.08
C SER A 591 35.35 -18.30 12.08
N GLU A 592 35.18 -17.81 13.30
CA GLU A 592 34.53 -18.48 14.42
C GLU A 592 33.04 -18.70 14.14
N PHE A 593 32.40 -17.78 13.41
CA PHE A 593 31.02 -17.94 12.98
C PHE A 593 30.89 -19.02 11.90
N SER A 594 31.86 -19.10 10.98
CA SER A 594 31.84 -20.13 9.93
C SER A 594 31.92 -21.54 10.52
N GLU A 595 32.80 -21.75 11.50
CA GLU A 595 32.89 -23.03 12.23
C GLU A 595 31.59 -23.37 12.97
N LEU A 596 30.99 -22.37 13.63
CA LEU A 596 29.71 -22.52 14.34
C LEU A 596 28.56 -22.85 13.36
N TRP A 597 28.51 -22.17 12.23
CA TRP A 597 27.48 -22.37 11.22
C TRP A 597 27.54 -23.76 10.61
N ASP A 598 28.73 -24.26 10.29
CA ASP A 598 28.91 -25.62 9.75
C ASP A 598 28.37 -26.68 10.74
N ALA A 599 28.59 -26.49 12.05
CA ALA A 599 28.05 -27.38 13.08
C ALA A 599 26.51 -27.31 13.18
N VAL A 600 25.92 -26.11 13.11
CA VAL A 600 24.46 -25.91 13.11
C VAL A 600 23.82 -26.49 11.84
N TYR A 601 24.47 -26.32 10.69
CA TYR A 601 23.99 -26.81 9.40
C TYR A 601 23.96 -28.34 9.34
N GLU A 602 24.99 -29.01 9.84
CA GLU A 602 25.00 -30.48 9.93
C GLU A 602 23.93 -30.99 10.90
N ALA A 603 23.77 -30.37 12.08
CA ALA A 603 22.71 -30.73 13.02
C ALA A 603 21.29 -30.55 12.44
N ARG A 604 21.10 -29.59 11.53
CA ARG A 604 19.83 -29.35 10.83
C ARG A 604 19.49 -30.47 9.84
N LYS A 605 20.47 -31.05 9.15
CA LYS A 605 20.24 -32.16 8.20
C LYS A 605 19.66 -33.39 8.90
N ASP A 606 20.10 -33.65 10.13
CA ASP A 606 19.60 -34.76 10.94
C ASP A 606 18.18 -34.53 11.48
N ALA A 607 17.71 -33.28 11.55
CA ALA A 607 16.39 -32.92 12.08
C ALA A 607 15.26 -32.84 11.02
N ILE A 608 15.63 -32.72 9.74
CA ILE A 608 14.69 -32.67 8.59
C ILE A 608 14.58 -34.03 7.88
N GLY A 609 15.43 -34.99 8.25
CA GLY A 609 15.48 -36.36 7.71
C GLY A 609 14.37 -37.29 8.17
#